data_AF-A0A7Z8VQC4-F1
#
_entry.id   AF-A0A7Z8VQC4-F1
#
_cell.length_a   1.000
_cell.length_b   1.000
_cell.length_c   1.000
_cell.angle_alpha   90.00
_cell.angle_beta   90.00
_cell.angle_gamma   90.00
#
_symmetry.space_group_name_H-M   'P 1'
#
loop_
_entity.id
_entity.type
_entity.pdbx_description
1 polymer ?
#
loop_
_entity_poly.entity_id
_entity_poly.type
_entity_poly.pdbx_seq_one_letter_code
_entity_poly.pdbx_strand_id
1 'polypeptide(L)'
;MRCVGERITATGVPEFREVAWRAYIRLSEKQKWQLVSGNRYYVIRDDSSIIAFVAGQKSLAESGYKIIGAHTDSPGLRIKPHALHKSGEILRIGVEVYGGPILATFTDRDLSFAGRVSYRTEAGEIKTQLLCFEQSLLRLPNLAIHMNRKVNEDGLKLNKQTELPLIFAMSSKEQVPDQAFTDLLVTQCQVPAAQILSWEFNVYDTQKGAFWGAKQEFYADSQLDNLASCHAGLMALLDEEVLNSGNTVVCAFFDHEEVGSESTK
;
A
#
# COMPACT_ATOMS: atom_id res chain seq x y z
N MET A 1 -3.44 17.77 7.19
CA MET A 1 -2.93 16.41 7.44
C MET A 1 -2.17 15.98 6.20
N ARG A 2 -0.83 15.96 6.24
CA ARG A 2 -0.10 15.01 5.40
C ARG A 2 -0.31 13.68 6.11
N CYS A 3 -1.47 13.06 5.89
CA CYS A 3 -1.63 11.65 6.24
C CYS A 3 -0.41 10.99 5.58
N VAL A 4 0.51 10.35 6.29
CA VAL A 4 0.58 8.89 6.45
C VAL A 4 0.31 8.13 5.12
N GLY A 5 -0.70 8.54 4.34
CA GLY A 5 -1.03 8.13 2.97
C GLY A 5 -0.05 8.51 1.84
N GLU A 6 0.79 9.56 1.92
CA GLU A 6 1.66 9.93 0.78
C GLU A 6 2.80 8.91 0.52
N ARG A 7 3.10 8.02 1.49
CA ARG A 7 4.03 6.90 1.31
C ARG A 7 3.48 5.53 1.69
N ILE A 8 2.22 5.43 2.13
CA ILE A 8 1.57 4.13 2.40
C ILE A 8 1.37 3.30 1.13
N THR A 9 1.39 3.90 -0.06
CA THR A 9 0.98 3.28 -1.32
C THR A 9 1.82 2.10 -1.81
N ALA A 10 2.90 1.73 -1.11
CA ALA A 10 3.66 0.52 -1.40
C ALA A 10 3.25 -0.72 -0.59
N THR A 11 3.09 -0.57 0.72
CA THR A 11 2.83 -1.68 1.65
C THR A 11 2.11 -1.26 2.94
N GLY A 12 1.52 -0.06 3.03
CA GLY A 12 0.88 0.37 4.28
C GLY A 12 1.83 0.80 5.39
N VAL A 13 3.14 0.60 5.27
CA VAL A 13 4.11 0.74 6.39
C VAL A 13 5.21 1.84 6.27
N PRO A 14 5.48 2.57 5.16
CA PRO A 14 6.71 3.37 5.09
C PRO A 14 6.71 4.69 5.87
N GLU A 15 5.59 5.40 5.96
CA GLU A 15 5.53 6.73 6.61
C GLU A 15 5.42 6.68 8.13
N PHE A 16 5.16 5.49 8.66
CA PHE A 16 5.30 5.17 10.06
C PHE A 16 6.71 5.59 10.56
N ARG A 17 7.80 5.32 9.82
CA ARG A 17 9.19 5.33 10.33
C ARG A 17 9.80 6.67 10.80
N GLU A 18 9.37 7.85 10.35
CA GLU A 18 10.25 9.03 10.42
C GLU A 18 10.08 9.97 11.64
N VAL A 19 8.96 9.95 12.37
CA VAL A 19 8.80 10.81 13.57
C VAL A 19 8.13 10.10 14.76
N ALA A 20 7.10 9.29 14.51
CA ALA A 20 6.29 8.66 15.54
C ALA A 20 7.00 7.53 16.34
N TRP A 21 7.83 6.70 15.69
CA TRP A 21 8.46 5.55 16.36
C TRP A 21 9.77 5.85 17.07
N ARG A 22 10.23 7.11 17.15
CA ARG A 22 11.48 7.38 17.89
C ARG A 22 11.38 6.96 19.35
N ALA A 23 10.17 6.96 19.92
CA ALA A 23 9.89 6.49 21.27
C ALA A 23 9.64 4.96 21.35
N TYR A 24 9.56 4.26 20.22
CA TYR A 24 9.22 2.84 20.16
C TYR A 24 10.42 1.97 19.77
N ILE A 25 10.54 0.83 20.42
CA ILE A 25 11.60 -0.14 20.16
C ILE A 25 11.10 -1.18 19.16
N ARG A 26 11.77 -1.28 18.01
CA ARG A 26 11.49 -2.34 17.02
C ARG A 26 11.91 -3.69 17.58
N LEU A 27 10.98 -4.64 17.56
CA LEU A 27 11.22 -6.04 17.89
C LEU A 27 11.36 -6.88 16.62
N SER A 28 12.15 -7.95 16.74
CA SER A 28 12.29 -8.98 15.71
C SER A 28 11.53 -10.23 16.15
N GLU A 29 10.63 -10.73 15.32
CA GLU A 29 9.91 -12.00 15.56
C GLU A 29 10.86 -13.21 15.68
N LYS A 30 12.09 -13.08 15.18
CA LYS A 30 13.11 -14.14 15.21
C LYS A 30 13.89 -14.22 16.52
N GLN A 31 13.61 -13.33 17.48
CA GLN A 31 14.35 -13.22 18.73
C GLN A 31 13.42 -13.34 19.93
N LYS A 32 13.94 -13.84 21.06
CA LYS A 32 13.25 -13.78 22.34
C LYS A 32 13.18 -12.33 22.81
N TRP A 33 11.98 -11.84 23.11
CA TRP A 33 11.79 -10.47 23.57
C TRP A 33 12.04 -10.33 25.07
N GLN A 34 12.67 -9.22 25.45
CA GLN A 34 12.84 -8.79 26.84
C GLN A 34 12.13 -7.45 26.97
N LEU A 35 10.90 -7.50 27.47
CA LEU A 35 10.03 -6.33 27.57
C LEU A 35 10.19 -5.67 28.93
N VAL A 36 10.27 -4.34 28.94
CA VAL A 36 10.32 -3.51 30.13
C VAL A 36 8.97 -2.82 30.26
N SER A 37 8.31 -2.94 31.41
CA SER A 37 7.05 -2.24 31.69
C SER A 37 7.22 -0.72 31.53
N GLY A 38 6.22 -0.08 30.94
CA GLY A 38 6.22 1.34 30.57
C GLY A 38 6.84 1.63 29.20
N ASN A 39 7.58 0.69 28.60
CA ASN A 39 8.18 0.91 27.28
C ASN A 39 7.19 0.63 26.14
N ARG A 40 7.49 1.27 25.00
CA ARG A 40 6.75 1.21 23.75
C ARG A 40 7.50 0.32 22.75
N TYR A 41 6.78 -0.56 22.08
CA TYR A 41 7.35 -1.57 21.18
C TYR A 41 6.51 -1.72 19.91
N TYR A 42 7.16 -2.15 18.82
CA TYR A 42 6.44 -2.59 17.64
C TYR A 42 7.14 -3.74 16.94
N VAL A 43 6.37 -4.53 16.20
CA VAL A 43 6.84 -5.61 15.36
C VAL A 43 6.13 -5.55 14.02
N ILE A 44 6.88 -5.86 12.96
CA ILE A 44 6.37 -5.85 11.59
C ILE A 44 6.52 -7.26 11.04
N ARG A 45 5.45 -7.77 10.40
CA ARG A 45 5.46 -9.00 9.64
C ARG A 45 5.30 -8.71 8.16
N ASP A 46 6.21 -9.26 7.37
CA ASP A 46 6.24 -9.16 5.91
C ASP A 46 6.14 -7.74 5.33
N ASP A 47 6.61 -6.72 6.07
CA ASP A 47 6.58 -5.31 5.67
C ASP A 47 5.18 -4.73 5.36
N SER A 48 4.10 -5.44 5.72
CA SER A 48 2.70 -5.00 5.49
C SER A 48 1.85 -4.97 6.76
N SER A 49 2.05 -5.89 7.70
CA SER A 49 1.31 -5.91 8.98
C SER A 49 2.15 -5.41 10.14
N ILE A 50 1.53 -4.68 11.06
CA ILE A 50 2.22 -4.08 12.20
C ILE A 50 1.41 -4.26 13.49
N ILE A 51 2.11 -4.71 14.53
CA ILE A 51 1.59 -4.69 15.90
C ILE A 51 2.44 -3.71 16.71
N ALA A 52 1.80 -2.71 17.27
CA ALA A 52 2.40 -1.68 18.11
C ALA A 52 1.74 -1.69 19.48
N PHE A 53 2.54 -1.59 20.54
CA PHE A 53 2.01 -1.72 21.89
C PHE A 53 2.85 -1.00 22.94
N VAL A 54 2.21 -0.72 24.07
CA VAL A 54 2.87 -0.29 25.31
C VAL A 54 2.83 -1.49 26.26
N ALA A 55 3.98 -1.89 26.79
CA ALA A 55 4.04 -2.89 27.85
C ALA A 55 3.49 -2.27 29.14
N GLY A 56 2.33 -2.74 29.62
CA GLY A 56 1.70 -2.19 30.82
C GLY A 56 2.53 -2.39 32.09
N GLN A 57 2.17 -1.64 33.14
CA GLN A 57 2.73 -1.79 34.49
C GLN A 57 1.88 -2.73 35.35
N LYS A 58 0.57 -2.83 35.05
CA LYS A 58 -0.35 -3.74 35.71
C LYS A 58 -0.18 -5.16 35.18
N SER A 59 -0.49 -6.15 36.01
CA SER A 59 -0.48 -7.54 35.58
C SER A 59 -1.54 -7.79 34.51
N LEU A 60 -1.24 -8.67 33.55
CA LEU A 60 -2.20 -9.05 32.50
C LEU A 60 -3.39 -9.84 33.08
N ALA A 61 -3.19 -10.57 34.19
CA ALA A 61 -4.25 -11.30 34.86
C ALA A 61 -5.36 -10.38 35.40
N GLU A 62 -5.00 -9.16 35.80
CA GLU A 62 -5.95 -8.16 36.33
C GLU A 62 -6.51 -7.24 35.24
N SER A 63 -5.65 -6.80 34.31
CA SER A 63 -5.99 -5.72 33.37
C SER A 63 -6.34 -6.20 31.95
N GLY A 64 -5.90 -7.40 31.58
CA GLY A 64 -5.95 -7.92 30.22
C GLY A 64 -5.20 -7.03 29.22
N TYR A 65 -5.53 -7.21 27.95
CA TYR A 65 -5.11 -6.32 26.86
C TYR A 65 -6.23 -5.36 26.49
N LYS A 66 -5.87 -4.15 26.08
CA LYS A 66 -6.77 -3.23 25.37
C LYS A 66 -6.31 -3.15 23.93
N ILE A 67 -7.10 -3.71 23.01
CA ILE A 67 -6.68 -3.92 21.63
C ILE A 67 -7.56 -3.09 20.70
N ILE A 68 -6.93 -2.36 19.79
CA ILE A 68 -7.54 -1.77 18.60
C ILE A 68 -7.04 -2.56 17.40
N GLY A 69 -7.97 -3.15 16.65
CA GLY A 69 -7.71 -3.82 15.38
C GLY A 69 -8.11 -2.93 14.20
N ALA A 70 -7.31 -2.94 13.14
CA ALA A 70 -7.66 -2.37 11.83
C ALA A 70 -6.89 -3.15 10.74
N HIS A 71 -7.03 -2.75 9.48
CA HIS A 71 -6.25 -3.32 8.38
C HIS A 71 -5.57 -2.24 7.54
N THR A 72 -4.44 -2.63 6.96
CA THR A 72 -3.52 -1.77 6.21
C THR A 72 -3.73 -1.83 4.70
N ASP A 73 -4.49 -2.81 4.22
CA ASP A 73 -4.80 -2.98 2.82
C ASP A 73 -6.13 -2.33 2.44
N SER A 74 -6.27 -2.05 1.14
CA SER A 74 -7.48 -1.52 0.54
C SER A 74 -7.69 -2.18 -0.82
N PRO A 75 -8.94 -2.22 -1.33
CA PRO A 75 -9.22 -2.78 -2.64
C PRO A 75 -8.55 -1.97 -3.74
N GLY A 76 -8.02 -2.64 -4.76
CA GLY A 76 -7.32 -1.96 -5.84
C GLY A 76 -6.84 -2.85 -6.97
N LEU A 77 -5.84 -2.35 -7.68
CA LEU A 77 -5.21 -3.06 -8.79
C LEU A 77 -3.75 -3.34 -8.43
N ARG A 78 -3.32 -4.59 -8.57
CA ARG A 78 -1.91 -5.00 -8.40
C ARG A 78 -1.28 -5.26 -9.76
N ILE A 79 -0.02 -4.92 -9.93
CA ILE A 79 0.73 -5.21 -11.17
C ILE A 79 1.07 -6.70 -11.20
N LYS A 80 0.75 -7.37 -12.31
CA LYS A 80 1.07 -8.80 -12.50
C LYS A 80 2.59 -9.03 -12.59
N PRO A 81 3.11 -10.22 -12.24
CA PRO A 81 4.53 -10.53 -12.39
C PRO A 81 5.05 -10.38 -13.82
N HIS A 82 4.23 -10.77 -14.82
CA HIS A 82 4.49 -10.49 -16.23
C HIS A 82 3.57 -9.36 -16.69
N ALA A 83 3.95 -8.14 -16.32
CA ALA A 83 3.12 -6.97 -16.44
C ALA A 83 2.94 -6.49 -17.88
N LEU A 84 4.05 -6.30 -18.61
CA LEU A 84 4.01 -5.50 -19.82
C LEU A 84 3.62 -6.32 -21.05
N HIS A 85 2.67 -5.82 -21.82
CA HIS A 85 2.30 -6.40 -23.11
C HIS A 85 2.01 -5.31 -24.14
N LYS A 86 2.27 -5.64 -25.41
CA LYS A 86 2.05 -4.75 -26.54
C LYS A 86 0.67 -4.98 -27.14
N SER A 87 -0.08 -3.90 -27.35
CA SER A 87 -1.37 -3.89 -28.04
C SER A 87 -1.36 -2.81 -29.11
N GLY A 88 -1.16 -3.20 -30.38
CA GLY A 88 -0.85 -2.25 -31.44
C GLY A 88 0.46 -1.51 -31.13
N GLU A 89 0.47 -0.18 -31.18
CA GLU A 89 1.64 0.64 -30.83
C GLU A 89 1.66 1.10 -29.37
N ILE A 90 0.83 0.53 -28.50
CA ILE A 90 0.74 0.89 -27.08
C ILE A 90 1.26 -0.24 -26.21
N LEU A 91 2.11 0.10 -25.24
CA LEU A 91 2.51 -0.77 -24.13
C LEU A 91 1.52 -0.60 -22.99
N ARG A 92 0.97 -1.73 -22.52
CA ARG A 92 0.01 -1.80 -21.43
C ARG A 92 0.56 -2.63 -20.27
N ILE A 93 0.26 -2.21 -19.05
CA ILE A 93 0.53 -2.96 -17.83
C ILE A 93 -0.69 -3.80 -17.48
N GLY A 94 -0.51 -5.11 -17.49
CA GLY A 94 -1.44 -6.10 -16.98
C GLY A 94 -1.53 -5.99 -15.47
N VAL A 95 -2.77 -5.88 -14.99
CA VAL A 95 -3.09 -5.79 -13.57
C VAL A 95 -4.00 -6.94 -13.15
N GLU A 96 -3.97 -7.26 -11.86
CA GLU A 96 -4.92 -8.13 -11.19
C GLU A 96 -5.79 -7.33 -10.22
N VAL A 97 -7.01 -7.79 -10.01
CA VAL A 97 -7.93 -7.17 -9.05
C VAL A 97 -7.62 -7.71 -7.66
N TYR A 98 -7.37 -6.81 -6.71
CA TYR A 98 -7.17 -7.12 -5.30
C TYR A 98 -8.38 -6.64 -4.50
N GLY A 99 -9.03 -7.55 -3.76
CA GLY A 99 -10.26 -7.27 -3.01
C GLY A 99 -11.48 -6.96 -3.90
N GLY A 100 -12.38 -6.11 -3.39
CA GLY A 100 -13.62 -5.71 -4.06
C GLY A 100 -13.67 -4.26 -4.59
N PRO A 101 -12.72 -3.78 -5.41
CA PRO A 101 -12.71 -2.38 -5.84
C PRO A 101 -13.84 -2.08 -6.81
N ILE A 102 -14.34 -0.84 -6.76
CA ILE A 102 -15.24 -0.31 -7.78
C ILE A 102 -14.40 0.05 -9.01
N LEU A 103 -14.18 -0.91 -9.92
CA LEU A 103 -13.26 -0.76 -11.06
C LEU A 103 -13.50 0.49 -11.92
N ALA A 104 -14.75 0.95 -12.02
CA ALA A 104 -15.09 2.15 -12.79
C ALA A 104 -14.41 3.43 -12.27
N THR A 105 -14.10 3.52 -10.96
CA THR A 105 -13.49 4.73 -10.38
C THR A 105 -12.02 4.90 -10.75
N PHE A 106 -11.36 3.84 -11.23
CA PHE A 106 -9.99 3.88 -11.75
C PHE A 106 -9.92 4.45 -13.18
N THR A 107 -11.05 4.52 -13.88
CA THR A 107 -11.07 5.06 -15.24
C THR A 107 -10.84 6.56 -15.24
N ASP A 108 -10.09 7.02 -16.25
CA ASP A 108 -9.72 8.41 -16.45
C ASP A 108 -9.02 9.12 -15.28
N ARG A 109 -8.48 8.35 -14.35
CA ARG A 109 -7.58 8.81 -13.30
C ARG A 109 -6.15 8.88 -13.77
N ASP A 110 -5.41 9.81 -13.18
CA ASP A 110 -3.97 9.85 -13.29
C ASP A 110 -3.41 8.87 -12.27
N LEU A 111 -2.92 7.74 -12.76
CA LEU A 111 -2.50 6.63 -11.91
C LEU A 111 -0.99 6.51 -11.91
N SER A 112 -0.46 6.01 -10.81
CA SER A 112 0.90 5.49 -10.73
C SER A 112 0.90 4.21 -9.92
N PHE A 113 2.07 3.74 -9.52
CA PHE A 113 2.20 2.56 -8.70
C PHE A 113 3.28 2.70 -7.65
N ALA A 114 3.11 1.99 -6.56
CA ALA A 114 4.05 1.94 -5.45
C ALA A 114 4.03 0.54 -4.85
N GLY A 115 5.14 0.13 -4.25
CA GLY A 115 5.30 -1.25 -3.81
C GLY A 115 6.69 -1.57 -3.33
N ARG A 116 7.05 -2.85 -3.41
CA ARG A 116 8.40 -3.31 -3.08
C ARG A 116 9.02 -4.10 -4.22
N VAL A 117 10.34 -4.00 -4.30
CA VAL A 117 11.18 -4.90 -5.10
C VAL A 117 11.96 -5.79 -4.15
N SER A 118 12.04 -7.08 -4.49
CA SER A 118 12.95 -8.04 -3.86
C SER A 118 14.16 -8.24 -4.76
N TYR A 119 15.35 -8.13 -4.20
CA TYR A 119 16.59 -8.22 -4.97
C TYR A 119 17.67 -8.98 -4.21
N ARG A 120 18.63 -9.52 -4.97
CA ARG A 120 19.81 -10.21 -4.45
C ARG A 120 20.99 -9.26 -4.40
N THR A 121 21.58 -9.07 -3.23
CA THR A 121 22.82 -8.29 -3.06
C THR A 121 24.01 -9.03 -3.67
N GLU A 122 25.12 -8.32 -3.88
CA GLU A 122 26.39 -8.93 -4.33
C GLU A 122 26.90 -10.01 -3.35
N ALA A 123 26.59 -9.87 -2.06
CA ALA A 123 26.90 -10.86 -1.03
C ALA A 123 25.96 -12.09 -1.05
N GLY A 124 24.98 -12.14 -1.96
CA GLY A 124 24.03 -13.25 -2.11
C GLY A 124 22.80 -13.17 -1.21
N GLU A 125 22.69 -12.15 -0.35
CA GLU A 125 21.53 -11.93 0.54
C GLU A 125 20.31 -11.46 -0.26
N ILE A 126 19.10 -11.83 0.18
CA ILE A 126 17.85 -11.28 -0.36
C ILE A 126 17.43 -10.08 0.50
N LYS A 127 17.19 -8.94 -0.13
CA LYS A 127 16.69 -7.72 0.51
C LYS A 127 15.46 -7.19 -0.22
N THR A 128 14.69 -6.38 0.49
CA THR A 128 13.53 -5.66 -0.05
C THR A 128 13.79 -4.15 -0.04
N GLN A 129 13.28 -3.45 -1.05
CA GLN A 129 13.28 -2.00 -1.11
C GLN A 129 11.90 -1.50 -1.53
N LEU A 130 11.39 -0.52 -0.79
CA LEU A 130 10.14 0.14 -1.11
C LEU A 130 10.37 1.19 -2.20
N LEU A 131 9.51 1.20 -3.20
CA LEU A 131 9.51 2.19 -4.28
C LEU A 131 8.14 2.86 -4.34
N CYS A 132 8.14 4.17 -4.57
CA CYS A 132 6.97 4.94 -4.93
C CYS A 132 7.32 5.80 -6.15
N PHE A 133 6.49 5.74 -7.18
CA PHE A 133 6.61 6.57 -8.36
C PHE A 133 5.60 7.72 -8.24
N GLU A 134 6.06 8.93 -7.97
CA GLU A 134 5.18 10.08 -7.73
C GLU A 134 4.58 10.65 -9.02
N GLN A 135 5.26 10.45 -10.16
CA GLN A 135 4.74 10.85 -11.46
C GLN A 135 3.62 9.93 -11.93
N SER A 136 2.62 10.49 -12.61
CA SER A 136 1.53 9.72 -13.23
C SER A 136 2.07 8.94 -14.43
N LEU A 137 2.14 7.62 -14.28
CA LEU A 137 2.70 6.70 -15.27
C LEU A 137 1.65 5.88 -16.01
N LEU A 138 0.44 5.80 -15.45
CA LEU A 138 -0.58 4.84 -15.87
C LEU A 138 -1.91 5.54 -16.09
N ARG A 139 -2.67 5.03 -17.06
CA ARG A 139 -4.03 5.51 -17.30
C ARG A 139 -4.93 4.40 -17.83
N LEU A 140 -6.15 4.33 -17.29
CA LEU A 140 -7.24 3.48 -17.80
C LEU A 140 -8.27 4.36 -18.51
N PRO A 141 -8.17 4.58 -19.83
CA PRO A 141 -9.10 5.48 -20.52
C PRO A 141 -10.49 4.85 -20.66
N ASN A 142 -11.55 5.66 -20.55
CA ASN A 142 -12.87 5.23 -21.00
C ASN A 142 -12.93 5.10 -22.53
N LEU A 143 -13.72 4.13 -23.00
CA LEU A 143 -14.17 4.15 -24.38
C LEU A 143 -15.15 5.31 -24.57
N ALA A 144 -14.98 6.08 -25.65
CA ALA A 144 -15.84 7.21 -25.94
C ALA A 144 -17.33 6.82 -25.96
N ILE A 145 -18.19 7.67 -25.37
CA ILE A 145 -19.65 7.44 -25.26
C ILE A 145 -20.31 7.07 -26.60
N HIS A 146 -19.81 7.62 -27.72
CA HIS A 146 -20.30 7.32 -29.06
C HIS A 146 -20.21 5.84 -29.44
N MET A 147 -19.24 5.12 -28.86
CA MET A 147 -18.98 3.69 -29.03
C MET A 147 -19.50 2.84 -27.85
N ASN A 148 -19.82 3.46 -26.71
CA ASN A 148 -20.44 2.82 -25.55
C ASN A 148 -21.72 3.56 -25.11
N ARG A 149 -22.71 3.62 -26.01
CA ARG A 149 -23.87 4.53 -25.88
C ARG A 149 -24.78 4.29 -24.69
N LYS A 150 -24.73 3.09 -24.09
CA LYS A 150 -25.59 2.66 -22.97
C LYS A 150 -24.87 2.64 -21.61
N VAL A 151 -23.66 3.20 -21.53
CA VAL A 151 -22.83 3.10 -20.31
C VAL A 151 -23.46 3.75 -19.08
N ASN A 152 -24.29 4.77 -19.27
CA ASN A 152 -24.97 5.48 -18.18
C ASN A 152 -26.17 4.68 -17.65
N GLU A 153 -26.77 3.82 -18.46
CA GLU A 153 -27.90 2.96 -18.09
C GLU A 153 -27.43 1.59 -17.57
N ASP A 154 -26.46 0.97 -18.25
CA ASP A 154 -26.00 -0.40 -17.96
C ASP A 154 -24.83 -0.43 -16.95
N GLY A 155 -24.24 0.73 -16.67
CA GLY A 155 -22.98 0.87 -15.94
C GLY A 155 -21.75 0.55 -16.79
N LEU A 156 -20.59 1.05 -16.37
CA LEU A 156 -19.31 0.72 -17.00
C LEU A 156 -18.91 -0.71 -16.65
N LYS A 157 -18.96 -1.59 -17.67
CA LYS A 157 -18.51 -2.98 -17.56
C LYS A 157 -17.16 -3.10 -18.24
N LEU A 158 -16.18 -3.61 -17.49
CA LEU A 158 -14.83 -3.85 -17.98
C LEU A 158 -14.53 -5.35 -17.90
N ASN A 159 -14.08 -5.93 -19.00
CA ASN A 159 -13.42 -7.22 -18.98
C ASN A 159 -12.09 -7.11 -18.23
N LYS A 160 -11.97 -7.82 -17.11
CA LYS A 160 -10.81 -7.79 -16.20
C LYS A 160 -9.48 -8.19 -16.88
N GLN A 161 -9.51 -8.92 -17.98
CA GLN A 161 -8.31 -9.39 -18.67
C GLN A 161 -7.95 -8.52 -19.88
N THR A 162 -8.92 -8.11 -20.70
CA THR A 162 -8.66 -7.44 -21.98
C THR A 162 -8.83 -5.91 -21.92
N GLU A 163 -9.70 -5.43 -21.03
CA GLU A 163 -10.07 -4.01 -20.96
C GLU A 163 -9.45 -3.30 -19.75
N LEU A 164 -9.19 -4.02 -18.66
CA LEU A 164 -8.58 -3.47 -17.44
C LEU A 164 -7.07 -3.11 -17.52
N PRO A 165 -6.23 -3.69 -18.41
CA PRO A 165 -4.83 -3.30 -18.48
C PRO A 165 -4.59 -1.81 -18.72
N LEU A 166 -3.64 -1.22 -18.00
CA LEU A 166 -3.42 0.22 -17.97
C LEU A 166 -2.46 0.63 -19.10
N ILE A 167 -2.72 1.75 -19.77
CA ILE A 167 -1.77 2.34 -20.73
C ILE A 167 -0.55 2.84 -19.94
N PHE A 168 0.65 2.50 -20.42
CA PHE A 168 1.92 2.89 -19.80
C PHE A 168 2.78 3.74 -20.72
N ALA A 169 2.98 3.31 -21.97
CA ALA A 169 3.85 4.00 -22.91
C ALA A 169 3.49 3.69 -24.37
N MET A 170 4.03 4.46 -25.30
CA MET A 170 4.05 4.10 -26.72
C MET A 170 5.18 3.10 -26.97
N SER A 171 4.93 2.08 -27.79
CA SER A 171 5.96 1.15 -28.24
C SER A 171 6.78 1.81 -29.36
N SER A 172 8.10 1.84 -29.21
CA SER A 172 9.01 2.00 -30.35
C SER A 172 9.32 0.61 -30.97
N LYS A 173 9.79 0.58 -32.22
CA LYS A 173 10.16 -0.69 -32.89
C LYS A 173 11.40 -1.36 -32.27
N GLU A 174 12.20 -0.60 -31.54
CA GLU A 174 13.49 -1.03 -30.98
C GLU A 174 13.36 -1.52 -29.54
N GLN A 175 12.26 -1.19 -28.86
CA GLN A 175 12.08 -1.47 -27.45
C GLN A 175 11.35 -2.80 -27.21
N VAL A 176 12.04 -3.73 -26.54
CA VAL A 176 11.42 -4.94 -26.00
C VAL A 176 10.54 -4.53 -24.81
N PRO A 177 9.25 -4.97 -24.75
CA PRO A 177 8.33 -4.54 -23.70
C PRO A 177 8.90 -4.70 -22.27
N ASP A 178 9.33 -5.91 -21.91
CA ASP A 178 9.81 -6.17 -20.53
C ASP A 178 11.02 -5.32 -20.13
N GLN A 179 11.84 -4.91 -21.11
CA GLN A 179 12.99 -4.04 -20.86
C GLN A 179 12.54 -2.65 -20.40
N ALA A 180 11.47 -2.09 -20.99
CA ALA A 180 10.94 -0.78 -20.62
C ALA A 180 10.55 -0.67 -19.15
N PHE A 181 9.86 -1.70 -18.64
CA PHE A 181 9.44 -1.74 -17.25
C PHE A 181 10.63 -1.99 -16.32
N THR A 182 11.53 -2.91 -16.72
CA THR A 182 12.75 -3.22 -15.94
C THR A 182 13.66 -1.99 -15.83
N ASP A 183 13.87 -1.25 -16.91
CA ASP A 183 14.68 -0.02 -16.91
C ASP A 183 14.12 1.02 -15.96
N LEU A 184 12.79 1.17 -15.93
CA LEU A 184 12.11 2.06 -14.98
C LEU A 184 12.38 1.64 -13.53
N LEU A 185 12.29 0.35 -13.22
CA LEU A 185 12.59 -0.16 -11.88
C LEU A 185 14.05 0.04 -11.51
N VAL A 186 15.00 -0.34 -12.37
CA VAL A 186 16.44 -0.16 -12.16
C VAL A 186 16.77 1.30 -11.87
N THR A 187 16.19 2.22 -12.66
CA THR A 187 16.37 3.66 -12.47
C THR A 187 15.89 4.12 -11.10
N GLN A 188 14.74 3.62 -10.63
CA GLN A 188 14.16 4.04 -9.35
C GLN A 188 14.86 3.41 -8.13
N CYS A 189 15.20 2.12 -8.20
CA CYS A 189 15.78 1.42 -7.05
C CYS A 189 17.31 1.47 -7.00
N GLN A 190 17.97 1.86 -8.09
CA GLN A 190 19.44 1.83 -8.23
C GLN A 190 20.03 0.42 -8.03
N VAL A 191 19.26 -0.62 -8.38
CA VAL A 191 19.67 -2.02 -8.36
C VAL A 191 19.77 -2.54 -9.80
N PRO A 192 20.86 -3.22 -10.20
CA PRO A 192 20.99 -3.81 -11.54
C PRO A 192 19.84 -4.77 -11.86
N ALA A 193 19.38 -4.78 -13.12
CA ALA A 193 18.27 -5.63 -13.57
C ALA A 193 18.46 -7.11 -13.20
N ALA A 194 19.67 -7.63 -13.36
CA ALA A 194 20.02 -9.03 -13.05
C ALA A 194 19.92 -9.40 -11.56
N GLN A 195 19.88 -8.40 -10.67
CA GLN A 195 19.73 -8.60 -9.23
C GLN A 195 18.27 -8.55 -8.78
N ILE A 196 17.36 -7.98 -9.58
CA ILE A 196 15.92 -7.92 -9.27
C ILE A 196 15.33 -9.33 -9.41
N LEU A 197 14.72 -9.83 -8.34
CA LEU A 197 14.15 -11.18 -8.28
C LEU A 197 12.64 -11.18 -8.53
N SER A 198 11.93 -10.23 -7.91
CA SER A 198 10.48 -10.09 -8.01
C SER A 198 10.03 -8.73 -7.49
N TRP A 199 8.75 -8.41 -7.68
CA TRP A 199 8.12 -7.20 -7.18
C TRP A 199 6.66 -7.43 -6.81
N GLU A 200 6.15 -6.56 -5.95
CA GLU A 200 4.74 -6.43 -5.62
C GLU A 200 4.41 -4.94 -5.66
N PHE A 201 3.56 -4.52 -6.60
CA PHE A 201 3.18 -3.13 -6.78
C PHE A 201 1.67 -2.98 -6.80
N ASN A 202 1.16 -2.01 -6.03
CA ASN A 202 -0.21 -1.55 -6.07
C ASN A 202 -0.29 -0.30 -6.95
N VAL A 203 -1.34 -0.21 -7.77
CA VAL A 203 -1.69 0.98 -8.54
C VAL A 203 -2.47 1.93 -7.64
N TYR A 204 -2.15 3.22 -7.69
CA TYR A 204 -2.80 4.25 -6.88
C TYR A 204 -3.08 5.53 -7.68
N ASP A 205 -4.06 6.32 -7.24
CA ASP A 205 -4.37 7.65 -7.78
C ASP A 205 -3.34 8.67 -7.28
N THR A 206 -2.74 9.44 -8.19
CA THR A 206 -1.76 10.47 -7.81
C THR A 206 -2.43 11.74 -7.25
N GLN A 207 -3.77 11.84 -7.32
CA GLN A 207 -4.52 12.90 -6.67
C GLN A 207 -4.35 12.86 -5.14
N LYS A 208 -3.82 13.94 -4.56
CA LYS A 208 -3.68 14.09 -3.12
C LYS A 208 -5.02 14.25 -2.41
N GLY A 209 -5.08 13.78 -1.17
CA GLY A 209 -6.22 14.02 -0.29
C GLY A 209 -6.48 15.51 -0.04
N ALA A 210 -7.74 15.88 0.12
CA ALA A 210 -8.17 17.26 0.28
C ALA A 210 -9.40 17.39 1.18
N PHE A 211 -9.52 18.52 1.86
CA PHE A 211 -10.79 18.94 2.45
C PHE A 211 -11.67 19.62 1.39
N TRP A 212 -12.98 19.40 1.45
CA TRP A 212 -13.93 19.94 0.48
C TRP A 212 -15.29 20.25 1.13
N GLY A 213 -16.19 20.89 0.37
CA GLY A 213 -17.42 21.48 0.88
C GLY A 213 -17.28 22.98 1.13
N ALA A 214 -18.39 23.71 1.18
CA ALA A 214 -18.39 25.17 1.33
C ALA A 214 -17.69 25.64 2.61
N LYS A 215 -17.63 24.79 3.64
CA LYS A 215 -16.92 25.06 4.89
C LYS A 215 -15.75 24.13 5.16
N GLN A 216 -15.29 23.39 4.13
CA GLN A 216 -14.26 22.35 4.28
C GLN A 216 -14.63 21.30 5.33
N GLU A 217 -15.91 20.93 5.39
CA GLU A 217 -16.46 20.00 6.38
C GLU A 217 -16.28 18.52 6.00
N PHE A 218 -15.88 18.23 4.76
CA PHE A 218 -15.61 16.89 4.28
C PHE A 218 -14.13 16.70 3.98
N TYR A 219 -13.67 15.45 4.02
CA TYR A 219 -12.35 15.05 3.54
C TYR A 219 -12.51 13.98 2.46
N ALA A 220 -11.70 14.07 1.42
CA ALA A 220 -11.59 13.08 0.36
C ALA A 220 -10.14 12.61 0.32
N ASP A 221 -9.95 11.30 0.39
CA ASP A 221 -8.66 10.67 0.20
C ASP A 221 -8.88 9.24 -0.29
N SER A 222 -7.86 8.64 -0.90
CA SER A 222 -7.87 7.21 -1.21
C SER A 222 -7.69 6.40 0.06
N GLN A 223 -8.15 5.14 0.05
CA GLN A 223 -7.81 4.16 1.11
C GLN A 223 -8.27 4.56 2.52
N LEU A 224 -9.29 5.41 2.64
CA LEU A 224 -9.91 5.74 3.93
C LEU A 224 -10.34 4.47 4.66
N ASP A 225 -10.93 3.55 3.91
CA ASP A 225 -11.07 2.15 4.30
C ASP A 225 -9.73 1.42 4.07
N ASN A 226 -8.94 1.13 5.10
CA ASN A 226 -9.16 1.39 6.52
C ASN A 226 -8.01 2.15 7.20
N LEU A 227 -7.26 2.91 6.40
CA LEU A 227 -6.15 3.71 6.89
C LEU A 227 -6.62 4.82 7.83
N ALA A 228 -7.87 5.26 7.75
CA ALA A 228 -8.44 6.20 8.71
C ALA A 228 -8.45 5.61 10.14
N SER A 229 -8.82 4.34 10.29
CA SER A 229 -8.79 3.65 11.60
C SER A 229 -7.37 3.34 12.04
N CYS A 230 -6.49 2.93 11.13
CA CYS A 230 -5.06 2.76 11.43
C CYS A 230 -4.45 4.07 11.96
N HIS A 231 -4.72 5.19 11.29
CA HIS A 231 -4.28 6.52 11.69
C HIS A 231 -4.85 6.90 13.07
N ALA A 232 -6.16 6.77 13.28
CA ALA A 232 -6.79 7.13 14.55
C ALA A 232 -6.26 6.28 15.72
N GLY A 233 -6.15 4.96 15.54
CA GLY A 233 -5.61 4.04 16.55
C GLY A 233 -4.15 4.34 16.87
N LEU A 234 -3.33 4.59 15.85
CA LEU A 234 -1.94 4.95 16.05
C LEU A 234 -1.81 6.28 16.79
N MET A 235 -2.55 7.31 16.38
CA MET A 235 -2.49 8.63 17.02
C MET A 235 -2.88 8.55 18.50
N ALA A 236 -3.90 7.76 18.84
CA ALA A 236 -4.26 7.50 20.23
C ALA A 236 -3.17 6.73 21.00
N LEU A 237 -2.50 5.77 20.34
CA LEU A 237 -1.41 5.01 20.95
C LEU A 237 -0.15 5.85 21.16
N LEU A 238 0.14 6.80 20.27
CA LEU A 238 1.29 7.71 20.36
C LEU A 238 1.13 8.78 21.44
N ASP A 239 -0.10 9.07 21.86
CA ASP A 239 -0.36 10.00 22.96
C ASP A 239 0.32 9.52 24.26
N GLU A 240 0.88 10.46 25.04
CA GLU A 240 1.50 10.14 26.33
C GLU A 240 0.47 9.82 27.41
N GLU A 241 -0.77 10.29 27.26
CA GLU A 241 -1.88 9.95 28.18
C GLU A 241 -2.11 8.43 28.27
N VAL A 242 -1.75 7.68 27.22
CA VAL A 242 -1.88 6.23 27.20
C VAL A 242 -1.08 5.56 28.33
N LEU A 243 0.04 6.15 28.73
CA LEU A 243 0.93 5.65 29.78
C LEU A 243 0.27 5.74 31.17
N ASN A 244 -0.63 6.71 31.39
CA ASN A 244 -1.28 6.95 32.68
C ASN A 244 -2.21 5.79 33.09
N SER A 245 -2.68 4.99 32.13
CA SER A 245 -3.58 3.87 32.40
C SER A 245 -2.90 2.72 33.17
N GLY A 246 -1.58 2.56 32.99
CA GLY A 246 -0.81 1.39 33.45
C GLY A 246 -1.19 0.06 32.78
N ASN A 247 -2.13 0.05 31.83
CA ASN A 247 -2.58 -1.15 31.12
C ASN A 247 -1.67 -1.49 29.94
N THR A 248 -1.67 -2.75 29.51
CA THR A 248 -1.07 -3.12 28.22
C THR A 248 -2.04 -2.77 27.10
N VAL A 249 -1.65 -1.83 26.24
CA VAL A 249 -2.44 -1.34 25.10
C VAL A 249 -1.79 -1.76 23.79
N VAL A 250 -2.59 -2.13 22.80
CA VAL A 250 -2.13 -2.71 21.54
C VAL A 250 -2.93 -2.12 20.37
N CYS A 251 -2.23 -1.69 19.33
CA CYS A 251 -2.76 -1.53 17.99
C CYS A 251 -2.24 -2.69 17.14
N ALA A 252 -3.14 -3.45 16.52
CA ALA A 252 -2.81 -4.54 15.62
C ALA A 252 -3.43 -4.26 14.26
N PHE A 253 -2.59 -3.95 13.28
CA PHE A 253 -3.00 -3.61 11.92
C PHE A 253 -2.55 -4.71 10.97
N PHE A 254 -3.52 -5.38 10.36
CA PHE A 254 -3.32 -6.59 9.57
C PHE A 254 -3.40 -6.30 8.07
N ASP A 255 -2.77 -7.15 7.27
CA ASP A 255 -2.88 -7.13 5.80
C ASP A 255 -3.94 -8.16 5.37
N HIS A 256 -4.33 -8.14 4.09
CA HIS A 256 -5.25 -9.12 3.50
C HIS A 256 -6.67 -9.20 4.08
N GLU A 257 -7.19 -8.16 4.74
CA GLU A 257 -8.60 -8.14 5.16
C GLU A 257 -9.53 -8.21 3.95
N GLU A 258 -9.19 -7.44 2.90
CA GLU A 258 -10.02 -7.30 1.70
C GLU A 258 -10.10 -8.58 0.85
N VAL A 259 -9.32 -9.59 1.20
CA VAL A 259 -9.30 -10.91 0.54
C VAL A 259 -9.57 -12.08 1.51
N GLY A 260 -10.02 -11.79 2.74
CA GLY A 260 -10.54 -12.78 3.69
C GLY A 260 -9.64 -13.13 4.87
N SER A 261 -8.53 -12.40 5.09
CA SER A 261 -7.60 -12.56 6.23
C SER A 261 -6.96 -13.95 6.39
N GLU A 262 -7.08 -14.84 5.42
CA GLU A 262 -6.47 -16.18 5.43
C GLU A 262 -4.99 -16.11 5.00
N SER A 263 -4.19 -15.39 5.77
CA SER A 263 -2.78 -15.15 5.50
C SER A 263 -1.95 -15.25 6.79
N THR A 264 -0.63 -15.34 6.64
CA THR A 264 0.28 -15.30 7.80
C THR A 264 0.50 -13.89 8.35
N LYS A 265 0.02 -12.88 7.63
CA LYS A 265 0.16 -11.44 7.86
C LYS A 265 -1.18 -10.89 8.33
#